data_AF-A0A7C4ZB24-F1
#
_entry.id   AF-A0A7C4ZB24-F1
#
_cell.length_a   1.000
_cell.length_b   1.000
_cell.length_c   1.000
_cell.angle_alpha   90.00
_cell.angle_beta   90.00
_cell.angle_gamma   90.00
#
_symmetry.space_group_name_H-M   'P 1'
#
loop_
_entity.id
_entity.type
_entity.pdbx_description
1 polymer ?
#
loop_
_entity_poly.entity_id
_entity_poly.type
_entity_poly.pdbx_seq_one_letter_code
_entity_poly.pdbx_strand_id
1 'polypeptide(L)'
;MGLFLAQKRGAKSRRGRSKPMKRIATIGAAALMLAGPLASTAAAHERGDRRGDWREDRRDWRDDRRDDRRDSRWDRGRHNGYYTNGRWNYGPPPAWAYQRNDYRPGYHQWRRGERLPSYYRSHYRSVDWRRERLRQPPRGYHYVRDDRGEILLVAIATGVILSILLSQ
;
A
#
# COMPACT_ATOMS: atom_id res chain seq x y z
N MET A 1 56.14 31.36 4.91
CA MET A 1 56.65 30.71 6.13
C MET A 1 55.43 30.38 6.99
N GLY A 2 55.01 29.15 7.28
CA GLY A 2 55.69 27.85 7.33
C GLY A 2 55.75 27.38 8.79
N LEU A 3 54.72 26.67 9.28
CA LEU A 3 54.76 25.70 10.40
C LEU A 3 53.36 25.02 10.50
N PHE A 4 53.11 23.83 9.93
CA PHE A 4 53.35 22.47 10.45
C PHE A 4 52.66 22.09 11.78
N LEU A 5 51.66 21.22 11.62
CA LEU A 5 51.50 19.88 12.26
C LEU A 5 50.52 19.66 13.45
N ALA A 6 49.90 18.47 13.34
CA ALA A 6 49.28 17.59 14.35
C ALA A 6 47.78 17.81 14.62
N GLN A 7 46.85 17.08 13.97
CA GLN A 7 46.52 15.66 14.14
C GLN A 7 45.98 15.29 15.53
N LYS A 8 44.65 15.14 15.62
CA LYS A 8 44.02 14.19 16.55
C LYS A 8 42.78 13.58 15.91
N ARG A 9 42.95 12.36 15.38
CA ARG A 9 41.87 11.43 15.09
C ARG A 9 41.48 10.74 16.39
N GLY A 10 40.18 10.59 16.63
CA GLY A 10 39.63 9.74 17.69
C GLY A 10 38.12 9.91 17.71
N ALA A 11 37.30 8.89 17.92
CA ALA A 11 37.48 7.46 17.87
C ALA A 11 36.09 6.87 17.60
N LYS A 12 36.07 5.77 16.87
CA LYS A 12 34.91 4.99 16.45
C LYS A 12 34.31 4.25 17.66
N SER A 13 33.11 4.59 18.10
CA SER A 13 32.34 3.78 19.07
C SER A 13 31.23 3.04 18.33
N ARG A 14 31.49 1.80 17.87
CA ARG A 14 31.21 0.51 18.54
C ARG A 14 29.72 0.15 18.61
N ARG A 15 29.33 -0.62 17.59
CA ARG A 15 28.34 -1.71 17.54
C ARG A 15 27.77 -2.12 18.92
N GLY A 16 26.46 -1.96 19.09
CA GLY A 16 25.66 -2.63 20.11
C GLY A 16 24.66 -3.57 19.45
N ARG A 17 25.08 -4.81 19.18
CA ARG A 17 24.22 -5.92 18.76
C ARG A 17 24.30 -6.95 19.88
N SER A 18 23.21 -7.14 20.64
CA SER A 18 23.00 -8.37 21.42
C SER A 18 21.57 -8.44 21.94
N LYS A 19 20.80 -9.40 21.44
CA LYS A 19 19.62 -9.96 22.11
C LYS A 19 20.07 -10.73 23.36
N PRO A 20 19.32 -10.68 24.46
CA PRO A 20 19.33 -11.78 25.42
C PRO A 20 17.96 -12.49 25.46
N MET A 21 17.95 -13.77 25.07
CA MET A 21 16.91 -14.72 25.50
C MET A 21 17.19 -15.12 26.95
N LYS A 22 16.17 -15.23 27.80
CA LYS A 22 16.23 -16.00 29.04
C LYS A 22 14.97 -16.85 29.19
N ARG A 23 15.19 -18.16 29.08
CA ARG A 23 14.31 -19.26 29.46
C ARG A 23 14.23 -19.32 30.98
N ILE A 24 13.06 -19.55 31.56
CA ILE A 24 12.93 -20.17 32.89
C ILE A 24 11.70 -21.08 32.86
N ALA A 25 11.96 -22.36 33.09
CA ALA A 25 11.02 -23.46 33.22
C ALA A 25 10.48 -23.54 34.66
N THR A 26 9.30 -24.11 34.86
CA THR A 26 8.90 -24.66 36.17
C THR A 26 7.82 -25.74 36.03
N ILE A 27 8.22 -26.99 36.35
CA ILE A 27 7.63 -27.95 37.32
C ILE A 27 6.10 -28.22 37.16
N GLY A 28 5.56 -29.43 36.96
CA GLY A 28 5.97 -30.77 37.38
C GLY A 28 5.00 -31.26 38.48
N ALA A 29 4.15 -32.24 38.19
CA ALA A 29 3.54 -33.14 39.18
C ALA A 29 2.96 -34.38 38.49
N ALA A 30 3.59 -35.53 38.72
CA ALA A 30 3.03 -36.85 38.46
C ALA A 30 2.38 -37.35 39.77
N ALA A 31 1.22 -38.00 39.67
CA ALA A 31 0.65 -38.79 40.75
C ALA A 31 0.11 -40.12 40.20
N LEU A 32 0.34 -41.16 41.00
CA LEU A 32 0.46 -42.57 40.65
C LEU A 32 -0.88 -43.30 40.41
N MET A 33 -0.73 -44.40 39.68
CA MET A 33 -1.70 -45.44 39.28
C MET A 33 -2.35 -46.19 40.45
N LEU A 34 -3.55 -46.74 40.25
CA LEU A 34 -3.96 -48.06 40.76
C LEU A 34 -4.93 -48.75 39.77
N ALA A 35 -4.71 -50.05 39.56
CA ALA A 35 -5.38 -50.91 38.56
C ALA A 35 -6.48 -51.80 39.19
N GLY A 36 -7.48 -52.22 38.40
CA GLY A 36 -8.37 -53.35 38.73
C GLY A 36 -9.67 -53.44 37.89
N PRO A 37 -10.01 -54.58 37.24
CA PRO A 37 -11.12 -54.70 36.28
C PRO A 37 -12.40 -55.38 36.82
N LEU A 38 -13.56 -55.20 36.15
CA LEU A 38 -14.39 -56.24 35.49
C LEU A 38 -15.85 -55.81 35.19
N ALA A 39 -16.21 -55.97 33.91
CA ALA A 39 -17.48 -56.35 33.24
C ALA A 39 -18.90 -55.98 33.77
N SER A 40 -19.62 -55.27 32.86
CA SER A 40 -20.98 -55.55 32.35
C SER A 40 -22.22 -54.79 32.87
N THR A 41 -22.89 -54.20 31.87
CA THR A 41 -24.32 -53.82 31.70
C THR A 41 -24.75 -52.38 31.96
N ALA A 42 -25.72 -51.98 31.12
CA ALA A 42 -26.49 -50.74 31.05
C ALA A 42 -26.03 -49.72 30.00
N ALA A 43 -26.79 -49.74 28.90
CA ALA A 43 -26.90 -48.66 27.95
C ALA A 43 -27.19 -47.32 28.63
N ALA A 44 -26.46 -46.28 28.23
CA ALA A 44 -26.86 -44.88 28.16
C ALA A 44 -25.62 -44.00 28.33
N HIS A 45 -24.93 -43.72 27.22
CA HIS A 45 -24.25 -42.44 27.11
C HIS A 45 -24.11 -42.04 25.65
N GLU A 46 -24.90 -41.04 25.29
CA GLU A 46 -24.75 -40.22 24.09
C GLU A 46 -23.27 -39.90 23.86
N ARG A 47 -22.74 -40.28 22.70
CA ARG A 47 -21.41 -39.83 22.29
C ARG A 47 -21.24 -39.86 20.77
N GLY A 48 -21.41 -38.68 20.19
CA GLY A 48 -20.41 -38.15 19.27
C GLY A 48 -20.67 -38.35 17.78
N ASP A 49 -21.73 -37.73 17.26
CA ASP A 49 -21.80 -37.33 15.86
C ASP A 49 -20.76 -36.25 15.57
N ARG A 50 -19.53 -36.62 15.14
CA ARG A 50 -18.53 -35.68 14.58
C ARG A 50 -17.65 -36.32 13.50
N ARG A 51 -18.28 -36.93 12.51
CA ARG A 51 -17.60 -37.38 11.27
C ARG A 51 -18.27 -36.71 10.06
N GLY A 52 -18.13 -35.38 9.94
CA GLY A 52 -18.74 -34.62 8.85
C GLY A 52 -17.94 -33.44 8.30
N ASP A 53 -17.08 -32.78 9.11
CA ASP A 53 -16.85 -31.35 8.84
C ASP A 53 -15.56 -31.00 8.08
N TRP A 54 -14.70 -31.97 7.70
CA TRP A 54 -13.41 -31.65 7.07
C TRP A 54 -13.45 -31.41 5.55
N ARG A 55 -14.62 -31.50 4.91
CA ARG A 55 -14.76 -31.35 3.44
C ARG A 55 -15.26 -29.97 3.01
N GLU A 56 -15.83 -29.19 3.92
CA GLU A 56 -16.39 -27.88 3.63
C GLU A 56 -15.34 -26.77 3.81
N ASP A 57 -14.50 -26.86 4.84
CA ASP A 57 -13.40 -25.91 5.09
C ASP A 57 -12.46 -25.70 3.89
N ARG A 58 -12.22 -26.73 3.06
CA ARG A 58 -11.29 -26.62 1.91
C ARG A 58 -11.82 -25.78 0.75
N ARG A 59 -13.13 -25.53 0.67
CA ARG A 59 -13.73 -24.70 -0.37
C ARG A 59 -13.60 -23.22 -0.04
N ASP A 60 -13.76 -22.86 1.24
CA ASP A 60 -13.70 -21.48 1.70
C ASP A 60 -12.29 -20.87 1.48
N TRP A 61 -11.23 -21.61 1.84
CA TRP A 61 -9.85 -21.16 1.58
C TRP A 61 -9.49 -20.97 0.09
N ARG A 62 -10.27 -21.55 -0.84
CA ARG A 62 -10.05 -21.39 -2.29
C ARG A 62 -10.71 -20.14 -2.84
N ASP A 63 -11.83 -19.71 -2.26
CA ASP A 63 -12.53 -18.50 -2.69
C ASP A 63 -11.85 -17.24 -2.14
N ASP A 64 -11.32 -17.27 -0.92
CA ASP A 64 -10.55 -16.14 -0.36
C ASP A 64 -9.37 -15.71 -1.24
N ARG A 65 -8.63 -16.67 -1.82
CA ARG A 65 -7.48 -16.36 -2.70
C ARG A 65 -7.86 -15.80 -4.07
N ARG A 66 -9.12 -15.95 -4.47
CA ARG A 66 -9.62 -15.48 -5.77
C ARG A 66 -10.08 -14.03 -5.70
N ASP A 67 -10.59 -13.62 -4.55
CA ASP A 67 -11.08 -12.25 -4.34
C ASP A 67 -9.95 -11.24 -4.16
N ASP A 68 -8.81 -11.62 -3.56
CA ASP A 68 -7.60 -10.77 -3.49
C ASP A 68 -7.08 -10.28 -4.87
N ARG A 69 -7.41 -11.01 -5.95
CA ARG A 69 -6.94 -10.68 -7.31
C ARG A 69 -7.87 -9.72 -8.05
N ARG A 70 -9.14 -9.58 -7.63
CA ARG A 70 -10.15 -8.81 -8.37
C ARG A 70 -10.17 -7.33 -8.03
N ASP A 71 -9.62 -6.94 -6.88
CA ASP A 71 -9.62 -5.54 -6.43
C ASP A 71 -8.50 -4.66 -7.04
N SER A 72 -7.66 -5.21 -7.91
CA SER A 72 -6.58 -4.47 -8.58
C SER A 72 -7.03 -3.60 -9.77
N ARG A 73 -8.33 -3.28 -9.89
CA ARG A 73 -8.80 -2.43 -10.99
C ARG A 73 -8.43 -0.98 -10.70
N TRP A 74 -7.42 -0.46 -11.40
CA TRP A 74 -6.99 0.94 -11.33
C TRP A 74 -8.16 1.92 -11.45
N ASP A 75 -8.47 2.62 -10.36
CA ASP A 75 -9.45 3.70 -10.31
C ASP A 75 -8.76 5.06 -10.44
N ARG A 76 -9.01 5.75 -11.56
CA ARG A 76 -8.43 7.06 -11.86
C ARG A 76 -8.96 8.19 -10.98
N GLY A 77 -10.20 8.08 -10.49
CA GLY A 77 -10.77 9.09 -9.58
C GLY A 77 -10.14 9.04 -8.19
N ARG A 78 -9.64 7.86 -7.79
CA ARG A 78 -8.98 7.65 -6.50
C ARG A 78 -7.46 7.74 -6.57
N HIS A 79 -6.87 7.50 -7.73
CA HIS A 79 -5.43 7.39 -7.89
C HIS A 79 -4.94 8.08 -9.16
N ASN A 80 -3.88 8.89 -9.04
CA ASN A 80 -3.17 9.47 -10.18
C ASN A 80 -1.70 9.00 -10.28
N GLY A 81 -1.32 8.06 -9.42
CA GLY A 81 -0.05 7.38 -9.50
C GLY A 81 0.09 6.26 -8.48
N TYR A 82 1.29 5.72 -8.39
CA TYR A 82 1.63 4.64 -7.51
C TYR A 82 3.09 4.73 -7.05
N TYR A 83 3.35 4.24 -5.86
CA TYR A 83 4.71 4.05 -5.37
C TYR A 83 5.26 2.69 -5.81
N THR A 84 6.50 2.70 -6.29
CA THR A 84 7.37 1.51 -6.47
C THR A 84 8.81 1.90 -6.23
N ASN A 85 9.58 1.06 -5.54
CA ASN A 85 10.93 1.34 -5.05
C ASN A 85 11.03 2.64 -4.24
N GLY A 86 9.97 2.95 -3.48
CA GLY A 86 9.87 4.21 -2.74
C GLY A 86 9.80 5.46 -3.63
N ARG A 87 9.59 5.30 -4.94
CA ARG A 87 9.46 6.40 -5.91
C ARG A 87 8.02 6.51 -6.38
N TRP A 88 7.54 7.74 -6.51
CA TRP A 88 6.24 8.03 -7.07
C TRP A 88 6.27 7.95 -8.59
N ASN A 89 5.33 7.24 -9.18
CA ASN A 89 5.14 7.13 -10.62
C ASN A 89 3.72 7.55 -10.97
N TYR A 90 3.59 8.51 -11.88
CA TYR A 90 2.29 8.98 -12.33
C TYR A 90 1.67 8.03 -13.36
N GLY A 91 0.34 8.00 -13.40
CA GLY A 91 -0.42 7.21 -14.36
C GLY A 91 -0.71 5.78 -13.89
N PRO A 92 -1.43 5.00 -14.72
CA PRO A 92 -1.80 3.65 -14.40
C PRO A 92 -0.57 2.73 -14.27
N PRO A 93 -0.54 1.87 -13.25
CA PRO A 93 0.56 0.94 -13.06
C PRO A 93 0.56 -0.14 -14.15
N PRO A 94 1.74 -0.49 -14.67
CA PRO A 94 1.87 -1.63 -15.57
C PRO A 94 1.61 -2.94 -14.82
N ALA A 95 1.30 -4.01 -15.55
CA ALA A 95 0.93 -5.31 -14.98
C ALA A 95 1.96 -5.88 -13.98
N TRP A 96 3.26 -5.62 -14.19
CA TRP A 96 4.32 -6.07 -13.29
C TRP A 96 4.33 -5.34 -11.94
N ALA A 97 3.80 -4.11 -11.88
CA ALA A 97 3.82 -3.32 -10.65
C ALA A 97 2.91 -3.96 -9.59
N TYR A 98 1.75 -4.51 -9.98
CA TYR A 98 0.83 -5.20 -9.07
C TYR A 98 1.44 -6.41 -8.35
N GLN A 99 2.49 -7.02 -8.90
CA GLN A 99 3.14 -8.20 -8.32
C GLN A 99 4.22 -7.84 -7.28
N ARG A 100 4.50 -6.54 -7.09
CA ARG A 100 5.54 -6.09 -6.17
C ARG A 100 4.99 -5.88 -4.77
N ASN A 101 5.73 -6.34 -3.77
CA ASN A 101 5.35 -6.18 -2.36
C ASN A 101 5.31 -4.72 -1.91
N ASP A 102 6.01 -3.82 -2.61
CA ASP A 102 6.10 -2.40 -2.30
C ASP A 102 5.18 -1.52 -3.17
N TYR A 103 4.36 -2.15 -4.01
CA TYR A 103 3.38 -1.44 -4.81
C TYR A 103 2.31 -0.83 -3.90
N ARG A 104 2.11 0.48 -4.04
CA ARG A 104 1.05 1.18 -3.34
C ARG A 104 0.41 2.20 -4.27
N PRO A 105 -0.81 1.98 -4.76
CA PRO A 105 -1.55 3.01 -5.49
C PRO A 105 -1.85 4.17 -4.53
N GLY A 106 -1.99 5.36 -5.07
CA GLY A 106 -2.35 6.51 -4.27
C GLY A 106 -2.71 7.70 -5.12
N TYR A 107 -2.89 8.83 -4.44
CA TYR A 107 -3.09 10.11 -5.09
C TYR A 107 -2.04 11.10 -4.60
N HIS A 108 -1.33 11.71 -5.56
CA HIS A 108 -0.43 12.83 -5.32
C HIS A 108 -1.14 14.11 -5.74
N GLN A 109 -1.37 14.98 -4.76
CA GLN A 109 -2.00 16.28 -5.00
C GLN A 109 -1.16 17.11 -5.96
N TRP A 110 -1.78 17.59 -7.04
CA TRP A 110 -1.12 18.48 -7.99
C TRP A 110 -0.69 19.78 -7.30
N ARG A 111 0.50 20.28 -7.63
CA ARG A 111 1.01 21.54 -7.08
C ARG A 111 1.42 22.51 -8.17
N ARG A 112 1.35 23.81 -7.87
CA ARG A 112 1.91 24.85 -8.74
C ARG A 112 3.41 24.57 -8.96
N GLY A 113 3.86 24.72 -10.21
CA GLY A 113 5.23 24.47 -10.63
C GLY A 113 5.52 23.01 -10.97
N GLU A 114 4.68 22.06 -10.56
CA GLU A 114 4.80 20.68 -11.01
C GLU A 114 4.46 20.57 -12.50
N ARG A 115 5.01 19.52 -13.11
CA ARG A 115 4.77 19.22 -14.51
C ARG A 115 3.74 18.12 -14.63
N LEU A 116 2.67 18.41 -15.35
CA LEU A 116 1.69 17.42 -15.77
C LEU A 116 2.35 16.43 -16.76
N PRO A 117 2.47 15.14 -16.39
CA PRO A 117 3.05 14.12 -17.26
C PRO A 117 2.29 14.01 -18.59
N SER A 118 2.99 13.56 -19.64
CA SER A 118 2.41 13.46 -20.99
C SER A 118 1.12 12.63 -21.02
N TYR A 119 1.04 11.56 -20.23
CA TYR A 119 -0.15 10.74 -20.08
C TYR A 119 -1.39 11.59 -19.73
N TYR A 120 -1.27 12.43 -18.71
CA TYR A 120 -2.38 13.27 -18.23
C TYR A 120 -2.67 14.45 -19.15
N ARG A 121 -1.70 14.95 -19.92
CA ARG A 121 -1.92 15.99 -20.93
C ARG A 121 -2.87 15.53 -22.04
N SER A 122 -2.78 14.26 -22.43
CA SER A 122 -3.69 13.66 -23.42
C SER A 122 -4.98 13.15 -22.79
N HIS A 123 -4.95 12.81 -21.50
CA HIS A 123 -6.10 12.21 -20.82
C HIS A 123 -7.09 13.25 -20.26
N TYR A 124 -6.58 14.32 -19.69
CA TYR A 124 -7.41 15.37 -19.10
C TYR A 124 -8.06 16.19 -20.20
N ARG A 125 -9.34 16.48 -19.99
CA ARG A 125 -10.12 17.22 -20.96
C ARG A 125 -9.78 18.70 -20.83
N SER A 126 -9.50 19.32 -21.97
CA SER A 126 -9.42 20.77 -22.03
C SER A 126 -10.77 21.37 -21.64
N VAL A 127 -10.73 22.37 -20.79
CA VAL A 127 -11.89 23.09 -20.29
C VAL A 127 -12.02 24.39 -21.06
N ASP A 128 -13.21 24.65 -21.60
CA ASP A 128 -13.52 25.95 -22.18
C ASP A 128 -13.78 26.96 -21.06
N TRP A 129 -12.85 27.90 -20.92
CA TRP A 129 -12.92 28.96 -19.91
C TRP A 129 -14.15 29.85 -20.07
N ARG A 130 -14.65 30.06 -21.29
CA ARG A 130 -15.84 30.88 -21.52
C ARG A 130 -17.08 30.22 -20.94
N ARG A 131 -17.19 28.90 -21.13
CA ARG A 131 -18.32 28.10 -20.66
C ARG A 131 -18.34 28.00 -19.14
N GLU A 132 -17.18 27.81 -18.51
CA GLU A 132 -17.03 27.70 -17.05
C GLU A 132 -16.90 29.07 -16.36
N ARG A 133 -17.09 30.18 -17.09
CA ARG A 133 -16.98 31.56 -16.56
C ARG A 133 -15.63 31.83 -15.85
N LEU A 134 -14.58 31.16 -16.31
CA LEU A 134 -13.22 31.37 -15.82
C LEU A 134 -12.58 32.55 -16.54
N ARG A 135 -11.57 33.16 -15.91
CA ARG A 135 -10.73 34.17 -16.56
C ARG A 135 -10.05 33.55 -17.79
N GLN A 136 -9.85 34.34 -18.85
CA GLN A 136 -9.10 33.89 -20.01
C GLN A 136 -7.70 33.38 -19.60
N PRO A 137 -7.29 32.17 -20.02
CA PRO A 137 -5.96 31.67 -19.74
C PRO A 137 -4.91 32.53 -20.45
N PRO A 138 -3.76 32.83 -19.82
CA PRO A 138 -2.65 33.51 -20.49
C PRO A 138 -2.22 32.77 -21.77
N ARG A 139 -1.63 33.50 -22.73
CA ARG A 139 -1.15 32.88 -23.98
C ARG A 139 -0.19 31.73 -23.67
N GLY A 140 -0.39 30.61 -24.37
CA GLY A 140 0.40 29.40 -24.16
C GLY A 140 -0.07 28.53 -22.98
N TYR A 141 -1.18 28.87 -22.32
CA TYR A 141 -1.80 28.08 -21.27
C TYR A 141 -3.23 27.69 -21.63
N HIS A 142 -3.72 26.64 -21.01
CA HIS A 142 -5.10 26.18 -21.12
C HIS A 142 -5.57 25.61 -19.79
N TYR A 143 -6.89 25.57 -19.59
CA TYR A 143 -7.46 24.88 -18.44
C TYR A 143 -7.70 23.43 -18.79
N VAL A 144 -7.39 22.53 -17.85
CA VAL A 144 -7.74 21.11 -17.93
C VAL A 144 -8.48 20.70 -16.67
N ARG A 145 -9.39 19.73 -16.78
CA ARG A 145 -10.08 19.14 -15.63
C ARG A 145 -9.44 17.79 -15.31
N ASP A 146 -9.03 17.61 -14.07
CA ASP A 146 -8.45 16.36 -13.57
C ASP A 146 -9.53 15.30 -13.28
N ASP A 147 -9.12 14.09 -12.90
CA ASP A 147 -10.03 12.97 -12.63
C ASP A 147 -10.89 13.19 -11.36
N ARG A 148 -10.51 14.13 -10.47
CA ARG A 148 -11.27 14.51 -9.27
C ARG A 148 -12.17 15.72 -9.48
N GLY A 149 -12.13 16.32 -10.67
CA GLY A 149 -12.92 17.49 -11.03
C GLY A 149 -12.24 18.83 -10.79
N GLU A 150 -11.01 18.86 -10.27
CA GLU A 150 -10.22 20.07 -10.07
C GLU A 150 -9.78 20.66 -11.43
N ILE A 151 -9.74 21.99 -11.53
CA ILE A 151 -9.37 22.69 -12.75
C ILE A 151 -7.93 23.18 -12.62
N LEU A 152 -7.06 22.72 -13.52
CA LEU A 152 -5.65 23.05 -13.55
C LEU A 152 -5.36 24.01 -14.71
N LEU A 153 -4.59 25.07 -14.47
CA LEU A 153 -4.06 25.94 -15.52
C LEU A 153 -2.68 25.43 -15.94
N VAL A 154 -2.56 24.94 -17.17
CA VAL A 154 -1.39 24.18 -17.61
C VAL A 154 -0.79 24.80 -18.87
N ALA A 155 0.54 24.92 -18.90
CA ALA A 155 1.28 25.35 -20.08
C ALA A 155 1.15 24.32 -21.21
N ILE A 156 0.71 24.74 -22.40
CA ILE A 156 0.44 23.87 -23.55
C ILE A 156 1.69 23.13 -24.00
N ALA A 157 2.85 23.80 -24.01
CA ALA A 157 4.10 23.23 -24.48
C ALA A 157 4.72 22.27 -23.44
N THR A 158 4.88 22.74 -22.21
CA THR A 158 5.68 22.05 -21.19
C THR A 158 4.86 21.13 -20.29
N GLY A 159 3.58 21.43 -20.09
CA GLY A 159 2.75 20.77 -19.07
C GLY A 159 2.91 21.37 -17.67
N VAL A 160 3.64 22.48 -17.48
CA VAL A 160 3.82 23.09 -16.15
C VAL A 160 2.49 23.65 -15.65
N ILE A 161 2.17 23.35 -14.39
CA ILE A 161 0.96 23.80 -13.70
C ILE A 161 1.21 25.18 -13.12
N LEU A 162 0.47 26.18 -13.59
CA LEU A 162 0.56 27.57 -13.11
C LEU A 162 -0.36 27.83 -11.92
N SER A 163 -1.54 27.21 -11.88
CA SER A 163 -2.49 27.34 -10.78
C SER A 163 -3.46 26.17 -10.73
N ILE A 164 -4.00 25.92 -9.54
CA ILE A 164 -5.06 24.95 -9.28
C ILE A 164 -6.28 25.72 -8.79
N LEU A 165 -7.43 25.42 -9.37
CA LEU A 165 -8.74 25.95 -9.01
C LEU A 165 -9.58 24.76 -8.53
N LEU A 166 -10.02 24.80 -7.28
CA LEU A 166 -10.94 23.78 -6.76
C LEU A 166 -12.32 24.00 -7.39
N SER A 167 -12.87 22.95 -7.99
CA SER A 167 -14.27 22.92 -8.41
C SER A 167 -15.09 22.57 -7.17
N GLN A 168 -15.97 23.49 -6.73
CA GLN A 168 -16.95 23.23 -5.67
C GLN A 168 -18.18 22.50 -6.23
#